data_AF-U6KFW1-F1
#
_entry.id   AF-U6KFW1-F1
#
_cell.length_a   1.000
_cell.length_b   1.000
_cell.length_c   1.000
_cell.angle_alpha   90.00
_cell.angle_beta   90.00
_cell.angle_gamma   90.00
#
_symmetry.space_group_name_H-M   'P 1'
#
loop_
_entity.id
_entity.type
_entity.pdbx_description
1 polymer ?
#
loop_
_entity_poly.entity_id
_entity_poly.type
_entity_poly.pdbx_seq_one_letter_code
_entity_poly.pdbx_strand_id
1 'polypeptide(L)'
;MLLETLSYGVGLYHSGLSAAERLLVQQLHSSGAIQVVVVAEESAWGLQMSSHLVVVVDTKRFTENGYEDYPIADVLQMLGRATRPGIDKHGPRQC
;
A
#
# COMPACT_ATOMS: atom_id res chain seq x y z
N MET A 1 1.11 -0.77 -19.14
CA MET A 1 1.68 0.25 -18.23
C MET A 1 2.32 -0.38 -16.98
N LEU A 2 1.70 -1.34 -16.29
CA LEU A 2 2.33 -1.96 -15.10
C LEU A 2 3.59 -2.79 -15.36
N LEU A 3 3.66 -3.52 -16.48
CA LEU A 3 4.83 -4.33 -16.81
C LEU A 3 6.12 -3.51 -16.93
N GLU A 4 6.00 -2.26 -17.38
CA GLU A 4 7.13 -1.37 -17.56
C GLU A 4 7.62 -0.84 -16.21
N THR A 5 6.71 -0.44 -15.30
CA THR A 5 7.08 0.01 -13.96
C THR A 5 7.62 -1.12 -13.08
N LEU A 6 7.09 -2.34 -13.26
CA LEU A 6 7.58 -3.53 -12.55
C LEU A 6 9.05 -3.84 -12.89
N SER A 7 9.50 -3.54 -14.11
CA SER A 7 10.89 -3.71 -14.52
C SER A 7 11.86 -2.79 -13.75
N TYR A 8 11.36 -1.66 -13.24
CA TYR A 8 12.11 -0.74 -12.37
C TYR A 8 11.96 -1.07 -10.87
N GLY A 9 11.27 -2.16 -10.52
CA GLY A 9 11.03 -2.54 -9.12
C GLY A 9 9.89 -1.77 -8.45
N VAL A 10 9.01 -1.12 -9.24
CA VAL A 10 7.87 -0.33 -8.75
C VAL A 10 6.54 -0.95 -9.20
N GLY A 11 5.74 -1.40 -8.23
CA GLY A 11 4.39 -1.89 -8.44
C GLY A 11 3.34 -0.79 -8.34
N LEU A 12 2.27 -0.89 -9.13
CA LEU A 12 1.05 -0.09 -8.95
C LEU A 12 -0.06 -1.01 -8.48
N TYR A 13 -0.88 -0.55 -7.54
CA TYR A 13 -2.02 -1.30 -7.01
C TYR A 13 -3.25 -0.40 -6.92
N HIS A 14 -4.20 -0.61 -7.83
CA HIS A 14 -5.44 0.15 -7.88
C HIS A 14 -6.61 -0.74 -8.34
N SER A 15 -7.83 -0.22 -8.19
CA SER A 15 -9.09 -0.90 -8.50
C SER A 15 -9.29 -1.28 -9.97
N GLY A 16 -8.48 -0.72 -10.89
CA GLY A 16 -8.52 -1.00 -12.32
C GLY A 16 -7.72 -2.23 -12.77
N LEU A 17 -6.94 -2.84 -11.86
CA LEU A 17 -6.17 -4.05 -12.17
C LEU A 17 -7.02 -5.30 -12.17
N SER A 18 -6.70 -6.26 -13.03
CA SER A 18 -7.28 -7.60 -12.97
C SER A 18 -6.88 -8.32 -11.69
N ALA A 19 -7.69 -9.31 -11.26
CA ALA A 19 -7.38 -10.09 -10.06
C ALA A 19 -6.02 -10.80 -10.14
N ALA A 20 -5.65 -11.28 -11.33
CA ALA A 20 -4.36 -11.93 -11.58
C ALA A 20 -3.18 -10.95 -11.40
N GLU A 21 -3.29 -9.72 -11.92
CA GLU A 21 -2.24 -8.71 -11.76
C GLU A 21 -2.08 -8.27 -10.31
N ARG A 22 -3.18 -8.11 -9.56
CA ARG A 22 -3.13 -7.78 -8.13
C ARG A 22 -2.40 -8.85 -7.33
N LEU A 23 -2.70 -10.12 -7.60
CA LEU A 23 -2.02 -11.24 -6.96
C LEU A 23 -0.52 -11.26 -7.31
N LEU A 24 -0.18 -11.00 -8.57
CA LEU A 24 1.21 -10.97 -9.03
C LEU A 24 2.01 -9.86 -8.32
N VAL A 25 1.47 -8.65 -8.22
CA VAL A 25 2.10 -7.55 -7.47
C VAL A 25 2.27 -7.91 -5.99
N GLN A 26 1.26 -8.52 -5.36
CA GLN A 26 1.35 -8.99 -3.97
C GLN A 26 2.45 -10.03 -3.77
N GLN A 27 2.55 -11.01 -4.68
CA GLN A 27 3.58 -12.04 -4.62
C GLN A 27 4.98 -11.46 -4.83
N LEU A 28 5.15 -10.58 -5.82
CA LEU A 28 6.43 -9.92 -6.10
C LEU A 28 6.89 -9.03 -4.94
N HIS A 29 5.97 -8.33 -4.27
CA HIS A 29 6.32 -7.52 -3.10
C HIS A 29 6.69 -8.41 -1.91
N SER A 30 5.93 -9.48 -1.68
CA SER A 30 6.20 -10.41 -0.58
C SER A 30 7.51 -11.18 -0.77
N SER A 31 7.92 -11.46 -2.01
CA SER A 31 9.22 -12.08 -2.32
C SER A 31 10.38 -11.08 -2.30
N GLY A 32 10.11 -9.77 -2.23
CA GLY A 32 11.11 -8.71 -2.26
C GLY A 32 11.66 -8.40 -3.65
N ALA A 33 11.04 -8.92 -4.72
CA ALA A 33 11.41 -8.62 -6.10
C ALA A 33 11.09 -7.17 -6.49
N ILE A 34 10.04 -6.59 -5.91
CA ILE A 34 9.71 -5.17 -6.01
C ILE A 34 9.83 -4.53 -4.63
N GLN A 35 10.46 -3.35 -4.57
CA GLN A 35 10.73 -2.66 -3.31
C GLN A 35 9.67 -1.61 -2.97
N VAL A 36 9.01 -1.07 -4.00
CA VAL A 36 8.04 0.02 -3.86
C VAL A 36 6.73 -0.40 -4.49
N VAL A 37 5.62 -0.17 -3.78
CA VAL A 37 4.28 -0.33 -4.32
C VAL A 37 3.49 0.94 -4.04
N VAL A 38 2.90 1.51 -5.09
CA VAL A 38 2.00 2.65 -4.98
C VAL A 38 0.57 2.11 -4.95
N VAL A 39 -0.16 2.43 -3.90
CA VAL A 39 -1.52 1.93 -3.66
C VAL A 39 -2.50 3.10 -3.67
N ALA A 40 -3.60 2.97 -4.40
CA ALA A 40 -4.69 3.94 -4.35
C ALA A 40 -5.49 3.79 -3.04
N GLU A 41 -6.00 4.91 -2.50
CA GLU A 41 -6.69 4.92 -1.21
C GLU A 41 -7.90 3.97 -1.19
N GLU A 42 -8.69 3.91 -2.26
CA GLU A 42 -9.87 3.03 -2.31
C GLU A 42 -9.51 1.53 -2.21
N SER A 43 -8.24 1.19 -2.47
CA SER A 43 -7.72 -0.18 -2.43
C SER A 43 -7.01 -0.53 -1.11
N ALA A 44 -6.84 0.43 -0.18
CA ALA A 44 -6.11 0.24 1.07
C ALA A 44 -6.75 -0.82 1.99
N TRP A 45 -8.08 -0.91 1.98
CA TRP A 45 -8.83 -1.91 2.76
C TRP A 45 -8.65 -3.34 2.26
N GLY A 46 -8.53 -3.52 0.94
CA GLY A 46 -8.34 -4.82 0.29
C GLY A 46 -6.88 -5.28 0.20
N LEU A 47 -5.96 -4.52 0.79
CA LEU A 47 -4.53 -4.79 0.68
C LEU A 47 -4.10 -5.90 1.64
N GLN A 48 -3.57 -7.01 1.11
CA GLN A 48 -3.08 -8.14 1.92
C GLN A 48 -1.55 -8.14 2.13
N MET A 49 -0.85 -7.12 1.63
CA MET A 49 0.60 -6.96 1.82
C MET A 49 0.92 -6.05 3.02
N SER A 50 2.05 -6.28 3.66
CA SER A 50 2.63 -5.42 4.71
C SER A 50 4.03 -4.97 4.29
N SER A 51 4.39 -3.74 4.63
CA SER A 51 5.64 -3.09 4.20
C SER A 51 6.39 -2.57 5.42
N HIS A 52 7.71 -2.43 5.30
CA HIS A 52 8.55 -1.88 6.37
C HIS A 52 8.26 -0.40 6.64
N LEU A 53 7.94 0.32 5.57
CA LEU A 53 7.72 1.75 5.56
C LEU A 53 6.48 2.00 4.74
N VAL A 54 5.54 2.74 5.31
CA VAL A 54 4.37 3.28 4.60
C VAL A 54 4.49 4.79 4.63
N VAL A 55 4.36 5.41 3.46
CA VAL A 55 4.35 6.86 3.31
C VAL A 55 2.97 7.25 2.79
N VAL A 56 2.28 8.09 3.54
CA VAL A 56 1.01 8.70 3.13
C VAL A 56 1.36 10.01 2.42
N VAL A 57 1.21 10.04 1.10
CA VAL A 57 1.64 11.16 0.25
C VAL A 57 0.68 12.34 0.33
N ASP A 58 -0.61 12.06 0.38
CA ASP A 58 -1.67 13.05 0.52
C ASP A 58 -2.60 12.63 1.66
N THR A 59 -3.24 13.60 2.30
CA THR A 59 -4.23 13.39 3.36
C THR A 59 -5.63 13.81 2.94
N LYS A 60 -5.81 14.21 1.69
CA LYS A 60 -7.08 14.68 1.14
C LYS A 60 -7.50 13.85 -0.05
N ARG A 61 -8.81 13.60 -0.16
CA ARG A 61 -9.43 13.07 -1.37
C ARG A 61 -10.24 14.13 -2.07
N PHE A 62 -10.37 13.95 -3.39
CA PHE A 62 -11.24 14.76 -4.20
C PHE A 62 -12.63 14.12 -4.23
N THR A 63 -13.63 14.82 -3.70
CA THR A 63 -15.05 14.45 -3.68
C THR A 63 -15.84 15.43 -4.54
N GLU A 64 -17.13 15.16 -4.81
CA GLU A 64 -18.02 16.06 -5.56
C GLU A 64 -18.09 17.48 -4.97
N ASN A 65 -17.86 17.62 -3.67
CA ASN A 65 -17.87 18.89 -2.94
C ASN A 65 -16.48 19.56 -2.83
N GLY A 66 -15.45 19.02 -3.47
CA GLY A 66 -14.07 19.51 -3.42
C GLY A 66 -13.12 18.60 -2.65
N TYR A 67 -12.03 19.17 -2.13
CA TYR A 67 -11.04 18.42 -1.35
C TYR A 67 -11.48 18.25 0.10
N GLU A 68 -11.70 17.02 0.51
CA GLU A 68 -12.06 16.63 1.87
C GLU A 68 -10.92 15.82 2.50
N ASP A 69 -10.71 15.96 3.81
CA ASP A 69 -9.69 15.19 4.54
C ASP A 69 -10.09 13.72 4.63
N TYR A 70 -9.10 12.82 4.61
CA TYR A 70 -9.33 11.41 4.87
C TYR A 70 -9.86 11.21 6.29
N PRO A 71 -10.86 10.33 6.48
CA PRO A 71 -11.26 9.95 7.82
C PRO A 71 -10.08 9.26 8.51
N ILE A 72 -9.94 9.49 9.82
CA ILE A 72 -8.81 8.96 10.60
C ILE A 72 -8.70 7.43 10.50
N ALA A 73 -9.82 6.74 10.31
CA ALA A 73 -9.85 5.29 10.13
C ALA A 73 -9.07 4.83 8.90
N ASP A 74 -9.18 5.54 7.76
CA ASP A 74 -8.47 5.18 6.53
C ASP A 74 -6.97 5.42 6.66
N VAL A 75 -6.59 6.54 7.29
CA VAL A 75 -5.19 6.85 7.57
C VAL A 75 -4.59 5.81 8.52
N LEU A 76 -5.30 5.45 9.60
CA LEU A 76 -4.87 4.40 10.52
C LEU A 76 -4.77 3.04 9.83
N GLN A 77 -5.67 2.73 8.90
CA GLN A 77 -5.64 1.49 8.13
C GLN A 77 -4.41 1.41 7.22
N MET A 78 -4.01 2.53 6.60
CA MET A 78 -2.77 2.61 5.81
C MET A 78 -1.53 2.47 6.71
N LEU A 79 -1.49 3.20 7.82
CA LEU A 79 -0.38 3.15 8.78
C LEU A 79 -0.24 1.76 9.43
N GLY A 80 -1.35 1.05 9.66
CA GLY A 80 -1.35 -0.32 10.17
C GLY A 80 -0.65 -1.33 9.24
N ARG A 81 -0.34 -0.96 7.99
CA ARG A 81 0.44 -1.80 7.06
C ARG A 81 1.95 -1.63 7.20
N ALA A 82 2.41 -0.65 7.97
CA ALA A 82 3.82 -0.32 8.17
C ALA A 82 4.57 -1.28 9.12
N THR A 83 3.96 -2.40 9.50
CA THR A 83 4.54 -3.35 10.44
C THR A 83 4.53 -4.76 9.86
N ARG A 84 5.70 -5.39 9.75
CA ARG A 84 5.82 -6.84 9.45
C ARG A 84 6.13 -7.61 10.74
N PRO A 85 5.12 -8.25 11.37
CA PRO A 85 5.32 -8.98 12.61
C PRO A 85 6.34 -10.12 12.41
N GLY A 86 7.46 -10.06 13.12
CA GLY A 86 8.52 -11.08 13.13
C GLY A 86 9.77 -10.78 12.28
N ILE A 87 9.76 -9.79 11.39
CA ILE A 87 10.92 -9.41 10.55
C ILE A 87 11.50 -8.06 11.00
N ASP A 88 10.64 -7.10 11.33
CA ASP A 88 11.07 -5.75 11.68
C ASP A 88 11.45 -5.70 13.17
N LYS A 89 12.75 -5.57 13.46
CA LYS A 89 13.33 -5.57 14.82
C LYS A 89 12.99 -4.32 15.68
N HIS A 90 12.19 -3.40 15.14
CA HIS A 90 11.80 -2.14 15.80
C HIS A 90 10.26 -2.02 15.87
N GLY A 91 9.60 -3.00 16.49
CA GLY A 91 8.29 -2.74 17.08
C GLY A 91 8.47 -2.15 18.48
N PRO A 92 7.68 -1.17 18.94
CA PRO A 92 7.72 -0.76 20.34
C PRO A 92 7.45 -2.01 21.17
N ARG A 93 8.41 -2.35 22.02
CA ARG A 93 8.22 -3.39 23.02
C ARG A 93 6.95 -3.03 23.78
N GLN A 94 5.97 -3.93 23.76
CA GLN A 94 4.91 -3.93 24.75
C GLN A 94 5.59 -3.88 26.13
N CYS A 95 5.40 -2.75 26.81
CA CYS A 95 5.52 -2.67 28.26
C CYS A 95 4.14 -2.96 28.85
#